data_AF-A0A1A8N646-F1
#
_entry.id   AF-A0A1A8N646-F1
#
_cell.length_a   1.000
_cell.length_b   1.000
_cell.length_c   1.000
_cell.angle_alpha   90.00
_cell.angle_beta   90.00
_cell.angle_gamma   90.00
#
_symmetry.space_group_name_H-M   'P 1'
#
loop_
_entity.id
_entity.type
_entity.pdbx_description
1 polymer ?
#
loop_
_entity_poly.entity_id
_entity_poly.type
_entity_poly.pdbx_seq_one_letter_code
_entity_poly.pdbx_strand_id
1 'polypeptide(L)' 'MAGCAAKTVYEIFQSMEYGPTAAPSAATAQAWLEHHSRSLGLFIDGTLVSPADRRSCPLTDPQGSVVCSIV' A
#
# COMPACT_ATOMS: atom_id res chain seq x y z
N MET A 1 34.99 -8.85 -19.60
CA MET A 1 34.89 -7.94 -18.43
C MET A 1 33.46 -7.40 -18.40
N ALA A 2 32.52 -8.11 -17.78
CA ALA A 2 31.15 -7.63 -17.66
C ALA A 2 31.11 -6.60 -16.52
N GLY A 3 30.91 -5.33 -16.88
CA GLY A 3 30.72 -4.26 -15.90
C GLY A 3 29.40 -4.49 -15.17
N CYS A 4 29.49 -5.04 -13.95
CA CYS A 4 28.38 -5.03 -13.00
C CYS A 4 28.27 -3.61 -12.43
N ALA A 5 27.70 -2.68 -13.18
CA ALA A 5 27.23 -1.43 -12.60
C ALA A 5 25.88 -1.76 -11.94
N ALA A 6 25.90 -2.04 -10.64
CA ALA A 6 24.67 -2.17 -9.87
C ALA A 6 23.92 -0.82 -9.97
N LYS A 7 22.69 -0.84 -10.51
CA LYS A 7 21.83 0.35 -10.59
C LYS A 7 21.65 0.92 -9.19
N THR A 8 21.69 2.24 -9.08
CA THR A 8 21.38 2.93 -7.84
C THR A 8 19.91 2.72 -7.47
N VAL A 9 19.57 2.87 -6.18
CA VAL A 9 18.17 2.84 -5.72
C VAL A 9 17.31 3.82 -6.51
N TYR A 10 17.83 5.02 -6.79
CA TYR A 10 17.17 6.02 -7.62
C TYR A 10 16.85 5.52 -9.02
N GLU A 11 17.82 4.93 -9.72
CA GLU A 11 17.63 4.40 -11.08
C GLU A 11 16.62 3.24 -11.13
N ILE A 12 16.57 2.42 -10.07
CA ILE A 12 15.59 1.33 -9.94
C ILE A 12 14.17 1.90 -9.83
N PHE A 13 13.95 2.88 -8.94
CA PHE A 13 12.64 3.53 -8.80
C PHE A 13 12.24 4.34 -10.04
N GLN A 14 13.19 4.99 -10.70
CA GLN A 14 12.92 5.76 -11.92
C GLN A 14 12.55 4.89 -13.11
N SER A 15 13.27 3.79 -13.34
CA SER A 15 13.00 2.91 -14.47
C SER A 15 11.75 2.05 -14.26
N MET A 16 11.37 1.81 -12.99
CA MET A 16 10.34 0.83 -12.62
C MET A 16 10.56 -0.52 -13.33
N GLU A 17 11.82 -0.88 -13.61
CA GLU A 17 12.14 -2.10 -14.33
C GLU A 17 11.74 -3.30 -13.48
N TYR A 18 10.71 -4.01 -13.93
CA TYR A 18 10.30 -5.25 -13.29
C TYR A 18 11.40 -6.29 -13.52
N GLY A 19 12.01 -6.75 -12.42
CA GLY A 19 12.93 -7.88 -12.46
C GLY A 19 12.22 -9.19 -12.86
N PRO A 20 12.94 -10.33 -12.92
CA PRO A 20 12.40 -11.64 -13.27
C PRO A 20 11.49 -12.25 -12.17
N THR A 21 10.78 -11.41 -11.43
CA THR A 21 9.86 -11.79 -10.36
C THR A 21 8.50 -12.17 -10.95
N ALA A 22 7.81 -13.08 -10.25
CA ALA A 22 6.44 -13.47 -10.57
C ALA A 22 5.51 -12.27 -10.68
N ALA A 23 4.39 -12.45 -11.41
CA ALA A 23 3.39 -11.40 -11.62
C ALA A 23 3.02 -10.71 -10.29
N PRO A 24 2.80 -9.39 -10.30
CA PRO A 24 2.44 -8.64 -9.09
C PRO A 24 1.16 -9.25 -8.50
N SER A 25 1.16 -9.49 -7.19
CA SER A 25 0.03 -10.05 -6.48
C SER A 25 -0.45 -9.07 -5.40
N ALA A 26 -1.77 -8.97 -5.25
CA ALA A 26 -2.38 -8.18 -4.17
C ALA A 26 -2.44 -8.95 -2.83
N ALA A 27 -2.05 -10.23 -2.80
CA ALA A 27 -2.28 -11.13 -1.67
C ALA A 27 -1.70 -10.59 -0.35
N THR A 28 -0.47 -10.09 -0.37
CA THR A 28 0.16 -9.50 0.82
C THR A 28 -0.56 -8.25 1.30
N ALA A 29 -1.00 -7.38 0.39
CA ALA A 29 -1.74 -6.18 0.73
C ALA A 29 -3.11 -6.51 1.32
N GLN A 30 -3.82 -7.50 0.75
CA GLN A 30 -5.10 -7.98 1.28
C GLN A 30 -4.93 -8.56 2.69
N ALA A 31 -3.93 -9.42 2.91
CA ALA A 31 -3.63 -9.98 4.22
C ALA A 31 -3.30 -8.91 5.27
N TRP A 32 -2.56 -7.87 4.88
CA TRP A 32 -2.29 -6.73 5.77
C TRP A 32 -3.56 -5.98 6.13
N LEU A 33 -4.44 -5.70 5.16
CA LEU A 33 -5.73 -5.05 5.41
C LEU A 33 -6.61 -5.89 6.34
N GLU A 34 -6.67 -7.20 6.15
CA GLU A 34 -7.40 -8.13 7.02
C GLU A 34 -6.86 -8.10 8.45
N HIS A 35 -5.54 -8.12 8.63
CA HIS A 35 -4.90 -7.99 9.94
C HIS A 35 -5.28 -6.68 10.65
N HIS A 36 -5.50 -5.61 9.89
CA HIS A 36 -5.90 -4.29 10.39
C HIS A 36 -7.42 -4.07 10.36
N SER A 37 -8.22 -5.15 10.31
CA SER A 37 -9.70 -5.10 10.29
C SER A 37 -10.30 -4.27 9.15
N ARG A 38 -9.52 -4.02 8.09
CA ARG A 38 -9.87 -3.16 6.95
C ARG A 38 -10.35 -1.77 7.38
N SER A 39 -9.85 -1.28 8.52
CA SER A 39 -10.23 -0.03 9.15
C SER A 39 -8.99 0.78 9.49
N LEU A 40 -8.78 1.89 8.79
CA LEU A 40 -7.58 2.71 8.91
C LEU A 40 -7.92 4.03 9.62
N GLY A 41 -7.23 4.33 10.71
CA GLY A 41 -7.38 5.60 11.44
C GLY A 41 -6.53 6.73 10.87
N LEU A 42 -6.74 7.95 11.37
CA LEU A 42 -5.92 9.11 11.04
C LEU A 42 -4.57 9.04 11.75
N PHE A 43 -3.47 9.35 11.08
CA PHE A 43 -2.16 9.43 11.71
C PHE A 43 -1.85 10.88 12.10
N ILE A 44 -2.00 11.20 13.38
CA ILE A 44 -1.84 12.56 13.94
C ILE A 44 -0.91 12.48 15.15
N ASP A 45 0.10 13.36 15.19
CA ASP A 45 1.09 13.45 16.27
C ASP A 45 1.78 12.11 16.60
N GLY A 46 2.08 11.30 15.58
CA GLY A 46 2.75 10.00 15.74
C GLY A 46 1.83 8.88 16.21
N THR A 47 0.52 9.12 16.30
CA THR A 47 -0.46 8.14 16.77
C THR A 47 -1.59 7.94 15.77
N LEU A 48 -2.15 6.73 15.74
CA LEU A 48 -3.37 6.44 14.99
C LEU A 48 -4.57 6.81 15.86
N VAL A 49 -5.36 7.79 15.41
CA VAL A 49 -6.52 8.32 16.11
C VAL A 49 -7.80 8.06 15.32
N SER A 50 -8.89 7.84 16.04
CA SER A 50 -10.23 7.79 15.44
C SER A 50 -10.88 9.19 15.50
N PRO A 51 -11.34 9.75 14.37
CA PRO A 51 -12.32 10.82 14.27
C PRO A 51 -13.38 10.79 15.37
N ALA A 52 -13.59 11.94 16.00
CA ALA A 52 -14.54 12.11 17.09
C ALA A 52 -15.97 11.67 16.71
N ASP A 53 -16.36 11.89 15.45
CA ASP A 53 -17.68 11.56 14.93
C ASP A 53 -17.84 10.08 14.53
N ARG A 54 -16.76 9.27 14.61
CA ARG A 54 -16.68 7.88 14.11
C ARG A 54 -17.24 7.69 12.70
N ARG A 55 -17.13 8.75 11.87
CA ARG A 55 -17.62 8.72 10.49
C ARG A 55 -16.69 7.82 9.68
N SER A 56 -17.20 6.63 9.37
CA SER A 56 -16.53 5.69 8.50
C SER A 56 -16.75 6.06 7.04
N CYS A 57 -15.67 6.30 6.31
CA CYS A 57 -15.69 6.58 4.87
C CYS A 57 -15.17 5.35 4.11
N PRO A 58 -15.98 4.70 3.25
CA PRO A 58 -15.50 3.58 2.45
C PRO A 58 -14.53 4.06 1.37
N LEU A 59 -13.39 3.37 1.23
CA LEU A 59 -12.46 3.48 0.12
C LEU A 59 -12.76 2.39 -0.89
N THR A 60 -13.08 2.79 -2.12
CA THR A 60 -13.38 1.88 -3.23
C THR A 60 -12.25 1.85 -4.25
N ASP A 61 -12.04 0.68 -4.86
CA ASP A 61 -11.21 0.57 -6.05
C ASP A 61 -11.92 1.21 -7.28
N PRO A 62 -11.21 1.37 -8.42
CA PRO A 62 -11.82 1.89 -9.65
C PRO A 62 -12.97 1.02 -10.20
N GLN A 63 -13.09 -0.23 -9.75
CA GLN A 63 -14.16 -1.16 -10.10
C GLN A 63 -15.38 -1.01 -9.18
N GLY A 64 -15.29 -0.18 -8.14
CA GLY A 64 -16.35 0.10 -7.17
C GLY A 64 -16.39 -0.84 -5.97
N SER A 65 -15.43 -1.76 -5.82
CA SER A 65 -15.37 -2.66 -4.66
C SER A 65 -14.78 -1.94 -3.46
N VAL A 66 -15.39 -2.11 -2.28
CA VAL A 66 -14.85 -1.54 -1.04
C VAL A 66 -13.58 -2.30 -0.63
N VAL A 67 -12.46 -1.58 -0.56
CA VAL A 67 -11.14 -2.08 -0.21
C VAL A 67 -10.93 -2.01 1.31
N CYS A 68 -11.23 -0.87 1.91
CA CYS A 68 -11.20 -0.65 3.36
C CYS A 68 -12.06 0.58 3.71
N SER A 69 -12.19 0.88 4.99
CA SER A 69 -12.79 2.12 5.46
C SER A 69 -11.78 2.96 6.22
N ILE A 70 -11.87 4.27 6.06
CA ILE A 70 -11.20 5.24 6.94
C ILE A 70 -12.16 5.51 8.09
N VAL A 71 -11.71 5.33 9.33
CA VAL A 71 -12.52 5.57 10.53
C VAL A 71 -11.99 6.70 11.35
#